data_AF-A0A0C2FE80-F1
#
_entry.id   AF-A0A0C2FE80-F1
#
_cell.length_a   1.000
_cell.length_b   1.000
_cell.length_c   1.000
_cell.angle_alpha   90.00
_cell.angle_beta   90.00
_cell.angle_gamma   90.00
#
_symmetry.space_group_name_H-M   'P 1'
#
loop_
_entity.id
_entity.type
_entity.pdbx_description
1 polymer ?
#
loop_
_entity_poly.entity_id
_entity_poly.type
_entity_poly.pdbx_seq_one_letter_code
_entity_poly.pdbx_strand_id
1 'polypeptide(L)'
;MEVNQDTGSFKERGGRFALMKLTDEEKKSGVFAASAGNHAQAIAIHGKQLGIKVTVVMPRHAPLMKITKCKELGANVLVEVSSLE
;
A
#
# COMPACT_ATOMS: atom_id res chain seq x y z
N MET A 1 -5.53 -20.61 -3.99
CA MET A 1 -6.44 -19.70 -4.74
C MET A 1 -6.10 -18.26 -4.38
N GLU A 2 -6.31 -17.28 -5.26
CA GLU A 2 -5.93 -15.86 -5.01
C GLU A 2 -6.59 -15.27 -3.74
N VAL A 3 -7.76 -15.78 -3.36
CA VAL A 3 -8.47 -15.37 -2.14
C VAL A 3 -7.77 -15.79 -0.84
N ASN A 4 -6.78 -16.69 -0.90
CA ASN A 4 -6.02 -17.15 0.26
C ASN A 4 -4.74 -16.33 0.52
N GLN A 5 -4.48 -15.27 -0.23
CA GLN A 5 -3.39 -14.32 0.07
C GLN A 5 -3.79 -13.41 1.24
N ASP A 6 -2.85 -12.72 1.91
CA ASP A 6 -3.12 -11.91 3.10
C ASP A 6 -4.06 -10.71 2.84
N THR A 7 -4.05 -10.20 1.61
CA THR A 7 -4.99 -9.19 1.09
C THR A 7 -6.28 -9.77 0.53
N GLY A 8 -6.40 -11.10 0.48
CA GLY A 8 -7.51 -11.81 -0.16
C GLY A 8 -7.57 -11.60 -1.67
N SER A 9 -6.45 -11.27 -2.32
CA SER A 9 -6.42 -11.02 -3.76
C SER A 9 -5.05 -11.25 -4.40
N PHE A 10 -5.05 -11.29 -5.73
CA PHE A 10 -3.83 -11.43 -6.54
C PHE A 10 -2.85 -10.25 -6.46
N LYS A 11 -3.25 -9.12 -5.87
CA LYS A 11 -2.46 -7.87 -5.89
C LYS A 11 -1.14 -7.97 -5.11
N GLU A 12 -1.00 -8.97 -4.24
CA GLU A 12 0.26 -9.29 -3.55
C GLU A 12 1.40 -9.60 -4.52
N ARG A 13 1.11 -10.41 -5.53
CA ARG A 13 2.12 -10.89 -6.49
C ARG A 13 2.78 -9.71 -7.20
N GLY A 14 1.96 -8.82 -7.76
CA GLY A 14 2.43 -7.63 -8.48
C GLY A 14 3.08 -6.61 -7.55
N GLY A 15 2.48 -6.35 -6.38
CA GLY A 15 3.02 -5.41 -5.40
C GLY A 15 4.39 -5.85 -4.89
N ARG A 16 4.55 -7.12 -4.51
CA ARG A 16 5.83 -7.68 -4.07
C ARG A 16 6.87 -7.62 -5.18
N PHE A 17 6.51 -8.04 -6.40
CA PHE A 17 7.44 -8.04 -7.53
C PHE A 17 7.97 -6.63 -7.83
N ALA A 18 7.08 -5.64 -7.88
CA ALA A 18 7.46 -4.25 -8.12
C ALA A 18 8.45 -3.74 -7.06
N LEU A 19 8.15 -3.97 -5.77
CA LEU A 19 9.02 -3.52 -4.67
C LEU A 19 10.39 -4.23 -4.65
N MET A 20 10.44 -5.51 -5.02
CA MET A 20 11.70 -6.26 -5.11
C MET A 20 12.58 -5.79 -6.28
N LYS A 21 11.99 -5.16 -7.30
CA LYS A 21 12.72 -4.65 -8.47
C LYS A 21 13.31 -3.26 -8.28
N LEU A 22 12.96 -2.57 -7.19
CA LEU A 22 13.53 -1.27 -6.88
C LEU A 22 15.03 -1.36 -6.59
N THR A 23 15.78 -0.35 -7.03
CA THR A 23 17.17 -0.15 -6.61
C THR A 23 17.25 0.22 -5.14
N ASP A 24 18.44 0.18 -4.55
CA ASP A 24 18.60 0.54 -3.15
C ASP A 24 18.37 2.04 -2.91
N GLU A 25 18.66 2.90 -3.88
CA GLU A 25 18.32 4.33 -3.87
C GLU A 25 16.81 4.57 -3.87
N GLU A 26 16.07 3.82 -4.71
CA GLU A 26 14.61 3.91 -4.78
C GLU A 26 13.95 3.40 -3.49
N LYS A 27 14.45 2.28 -2.95
CA LYS A 27 13.98 1.75 -1.65
C LYS A 27 14.18 2.74 -0.51
N LYS A 28 15.33 3.43 -0.48
CA LYS A 28 15.62 4.48 0.51
C LYS A 28 14.68 5.67 0.37
N SER A 29 14.35 6.05 -0.86
CA SER A 29 13.41 7.13 -1.16
C SER A 29 11.97 6.76 -0.76
N GLY A 30 11.64 5.47 -0.80
CA GLY A 30 10.32 4.96 -0.49
C GLY A 30 9.36 5.01 -1.69
N VAL A 31 8.13 4.57 -1.49
CA VAL A 31 7.12 4.45 -2.54
C VAL A 31 5.80 5.10 -2.17
N PHE A 32 5.07 5.53 -3.20
CA PHE A 32 3.71 6.05 -3.09
C PHE A 32 2.74 5.14 -3.83
N ALA A 33 1.57 4.88 -3.23
CA ALA A 33 0.48 4.17 -3.88
C ALA A 33 -0.84 4.91 -3.67
N ALA A 34 -1.51 5.30 -4.76
CA ALA A 34 -2.87 5.83 -4.70
C ALA A 34 -3.88 4.67 -4.81
N SER A 35 -4.42 4.23 -3.67
CA SER A 35 -5.42 3.16 -3.64
C SER A 35 -6.16 3.08 -2.30
N ALA A 36 -7.47 2.88 -2.34
CA ALA A 36 -8.30 2.66 -1.14
C ALA A 36 -8.48 1.17 -0.75
N GLY A 37 -7.80 0.24 -1.43
CA GLY A 37 -8.18 -1.17 -1.43
C GLY A 37 -7.02 -2.17 -1.29
N ASN A 38 -7.17 -3.36 -1.88
CA ASN A 38 -6.21 -4.46 -1.72
C ASN A 38 -4.80 -4.13 -2.25
N HIS A 39 -4.67 -3.19 -3.19
CA HIS A 39 -3.35 -2.77 -3.67
C HIS A 39 -2.60 -2.01 -2.57
N ALA A 40 -3.26 -1.08 -1.89
CA ALA A 40 -2.68 -0.37 -0.76
C ALA A 40 -2.22 -1.32 0.34
N GLN A 41 -3.03 -2.35 0.64
CA GLN A 41 -2.63 -3.37 1.61
C GLN A 41 -1.44 -4.19 1.12
N ALA A 42 -1.42 -4.61 -0.15
CA ALA A 42 -0.32 -5.39 -0.70
C ALA A 42 1.00 -4.61 -0.65
N ILE A 43 1.00 -3.34 -1.05
CA ILE A 43 2.18 -2.48 -0.98
C ILE A 43 2.58 -2.22 0.48
N ALA A 44 1.63 -2.00 1.39
CA ALA A 44 1.93 -1.80 2.81
C ALA A 44 2.55 -3.05 3.47
N ILE A 45 2.00 -4.25 3.21
CA ILE A 45 2.52 -5.53 3.73
C ILE A 45 3.95 -5.74 3.24
N HIS A 46 4.17 -5.70 1.93
CA HIS A 46 5.48 -6.01 1.37
C HIS A 46 6.50 -4.89 1.58
N GLY A 47 6.07 -3.63 1.63
CA GLY A 47 6.93 -2.52 2.00
C GLY A 47 7.47 -2.67 3.42
N LYS A 48 6.60 -3.04 4.38
CA LYS A 48 7.03 -3.38 5.74
C LYS A 48 8.03 -4.54 5.76
N GLN A 49 7.75 -5.62 5.03
CA GLN A 49 8.63 -6.80 4.96
C GLN A 49 9.99 -6.49 4.35
N LEU A 50 10.05 -5.58 3.37
CA LEU A 50 11.27 -5.20 2.66
C LEU A 50 11.98 -3.98 3.30
N GLY A 51 11.45 -3.41 4.38
CA GLY A 51 12.01 -2.22 5.02
C GLY A 51 11.88 -0.94 4.17
N ILE A 52 10.94 -0.90 3.23
CA ILE A 52 10.70 0.22 2.32
C ILE A 52 9.62 1.12 2.93
N LYS A 53 9.88 2.43 2.99
CA LYS A 53 8.88 3.40 3.43
C LYS A 53 7.73 3.44 2.42
N VAL A 54 6.50 3.22 2.89
CA VAL A 54 5.30 3.25 2.05
C VAL A 54 4.42 4.42 2.47
N THR A 55 4.04 5.23 1.51
CA THR A 55 2.95 6.19 1.65
C THR A 55 1.77 5.75 0.79
N VAL A 56 0.59 5.64 1.38
CA VAL A 56 -0.65 5.34 0.67
C VAL A 56 -1.55 6.56 0.67
N VAL A 57 -1.98 6.99 -0.51
CA VAL A 57 -2.99 8.02 -0.67
C VAL A 57 -4.35 7.37 -0.84
N MET A 58 -5.30 7.75 0.01
CA MET A 58 -6.67 7.24 0.00
C MET A 58 -7.68 8.40 -0.08
N PRO A 59 -8.82 8.23 -0.77
CA PRO A 59 -9.91 9.20 -0.72
C PRO A 59 -10.57 9.20 0.68
N ARG A 60 -11.19 10.33 1.06
CA ARG A 60 -11.92 10.48 2.35
C ARG A 60 -12.98 9.41 2.62
N HIS A 61 -13.64 8.92 1.57
CA HIS A 61 -14.67 7.87 1.67
C HIS A 61 -14.10 6.45 1.66
N ALA A 62 -12.78 6.28 1.76
CA ALA A 62 -12.18 4.95 1.91
C ALA A 62 -12.67 4.31 3.22
N PRO A 63 -13.06 3.01 3.20
CA PRO A 63 -13.53 2.34 4.41
C PRO A 63 -12.48 2.42 5.54
N LEU A 64 -12.91 2.82 6.75
CA LEU A 64 -12.03 3.00 7.90
C LEU A 64 -11.17 1.75 8.17
N MET A 65 -11.75 0.56 8.07
CA MET A 65 -11.00 -0.71 8.20
C MET A 65 -9.81 -0.81 7.24
N LYS A 66 -9.93 -0.31 6.01
CA LYS A 66 -8.84 -0.35 5.01
C LYS A 66 -7.74 0.65 5.36
N ILE A 67 -8.12 1.85 5.81
CA ILE A 67 -7.19 2.88 6.32
C ILE A 67 -6.42 2.34 7.53
N THR A 68 -7.13 1.83 8.53
CA THR A 68 -6.54 1.33 9.77
C THR A 68 -5.57 0.18 9.50
N LYS A 69 -5.95 -0.79 8.66
CA LYS A 69 -5.08 -1.92 8.32
C LYS A 69 -3.77 -1.45 7.65
N CYS A 70 -3.82 -0.45 6.76
CA CYS A 70 -2.60 0.12 6.18
C CYS A 70 -1.72 0.83 7.23
N LYS A 71 -2.32 1.54 8.19
CA LYS A 71 -1.58 2.18 9.29
C LYS A 71 -0.93 1.15 10.22
N GLU A 72 -1.62 0.07 10.57
CA GLU A 72 -1.08 -1.04 11.39
C GLU A 72 0.10 -1.75 10.71
N LEU A 73 0.10 -1.77 9.38
CA LEU A 73 1.20 -2.25 8.56
C LEU A 73 2.36 -1.24 8.46
N GLY A 74 2.28 -0.09 9.14
CA GLY A 74 3.34 0.92 9.16
C GLY A 74 3.37 1.82 7.93
N ALA A 75 2.37 1.77 7.06
CA ALA A 75 2.27 2.70 5.95
C ALA A 75 1.80 4.08 6.44
N ASN A 76 2.41 5.14 5.89
CA ASN A 76 1.93 6.50 6.06
C ASN A 76 0.67 6.68 5.21
N VAL A 77 -0.51 6.80 5.83
CA VAL A 77 -1.76 6.96 5.08
C VAL A 77 -2.15 8.44 5.03
N LEU A 78 -2.08 9.00 3.82
CA LEU A 78 -2.60 10.33 3.50
C LEU A 78 -4.04 10.18 3.03
N VAL A 79 -4.97 10.72 3.82
CA VAL A 79 -6.39 10.77 3.44
C VAL A 79 -6.61 12.11 2.76
N GLU A 80 -6.70 12.11 1.43
CA GLU A 80 -6.97 13.32 0.68
C GLU A 80 -8.46 13.67 0.66
N VAL A 81 -8.72 14.97 0.77
CA VAL A 81 -10.01 15.60 0.52
C VAL A 81 -9.97 16.10 -0.92
N SER A 82 -10.42 15.31 -1.88
CA SER A 82 -10.68 15.84 -3.22
C SER A 82 -12.14 16.27 -3.30
N SER A 83 -12.39 17.57 -3.15
CA SER A 83 -13.14 18.25 -4.20
C SER A 83 -12.09 19.01 -5.01
N LEU A 84 -11.75 18.50 -6.19
CA LEU A 84 -11.32 19.38 -7.27
C LEU A 84 -12.58 20.17 -7.63
N GLU A 85 -12.72 21.36 -7.06
CA GLU A 85 -13.55 22.41 -7.68
C GLU A 85 -12.81 22.99 -8.88
#